data_AF-A0A3A2Z897-F1
#
_entry.id   AF-A0A3A2Z897-F1
#
_cell.length_a   1.000
_cell.length_b   1.000
_cell.length_c   1.000
_cell.angle_alpha   90.00
_cell.angle_beta   90.00
_cell.angle_gamma   90.00
#
_symmetry.space_group_name_H-M   'P 1'
#
loop_
_entity.id
_entity.type
_entity.pdbx_description
1 polymer ?
#
loop_
_entity_poly.entity_id
_entity_poly.type
_entity_poly.pdbx_seq_one_letter_code
_entity_poly.pdbx_strand_id
1 'polypeptide(L)'
;MERVAWALEGSPDSLELIITWPGGGNRTSQKVPSTISYKDGDMKWGVLRALKLLLDEGQGMSYDPARESKNIINKMNKDTVDIVGEYLQRIVSHSTQLLERRFGNTLNCMELKYVLTVPAVWSDRAKTSTLRAGISAGIPASNVSLVSEPEAAAL
;
A
#
# COMPACT_ATOMS: atom_id res chain seq x y z
N MET A 1 -3.13 7.05 8.38
CA MET A 1 -3.41 5.66 8.79
C MET A 1 -3.78 4.91 7.52
N GLU A 2 -3.09 3.83 7.17
CA GLU A 2 -3.35 3.12 5.90
C GLU A 2 -4.39 2.02 6.13
N ARG A 3 -5.38 1.94 5.24
CA ARG A 3 -6.51 1.00 5.26
C ARG A 3 -6.71 0.47 3.85
N VAL A 4 -7.28 -0.73 3.73
CA VAL A 4 -7.63 -1.32 2.42
C VAL A 4 -9.07 -1.77 2.47
N ALA A 5 -9.83 -1.37 1.46
CA ALA A 5 -11.21 -1.77 1.30
C ALA A 5 -11.48 -2.14 -0.16
N TRP A 6 -12.57 -2.87 -0.39
CA TRP A 6 -13.02 -3.24 -1.72
C TRP A 6 -14.55 -3.13 -1.79
N ALA A 7 -15.08 -2.95 -3.00
CA ALA A 7 -16.50 -2.95 -3.30
C ALA A 7 -16.71 -3.52 -4.72
N LEU A 8 -17.92 -3.98 -5.02
CA LEU A 8 -18.31 -4.33 -6.39
C LEU A 8 -18.85 -3.09 -7.11
N GLU A 9 -18.60 -2.99 -8.42
CA GLU A 9 -19.05 -1.85 -9.24
C GLU A 9 -20.56 -1.60 -9.14
N GLY A 10 -21.36 -2.67 -9.07
CA GLY A 10 -22.83 -2.57 -8.92
C GLY A 10 -23.31 -2.29 -7.50
N SER A 11 -22.42 -2.13 -6.51
CA SER A 11 -22.78 -1.91 -5.10
C SER A 11 -21.71 -1.07 -4.37
N PRO A 12 -21.49 0.19 -4.81
CA PRO A 12 -20.42 1.04 -4.26
C PRO A 12 -20.60 1.35 -2.76
N ASP A 13 -21.85 1.41 -2.28
CA ASP A 13 -22.16 1.65 -0.86
C ASP A 13 -21.85 0.44 0.04
N SER A 14 -21.56 -0.72 -0.55
CA SER A 14 -21.22 -1.96 0.16
C SER A 14 -19.71 -2.14 0.28
N LEU A 15 -19.04 -1.12 0.81
CA LEU A 15 -17.60 -1.12 0.99
C LEU A 15 -17.19 -2.05 2.13
N GLU A 16 -16.35 -3.03 1.83
CA GLU A 16 -15.85 -4.00 2.78
C GLU A 16 -14.38 -3.76 3.11
N LEU A 17 -14.11 -3.58 4.40
CA LEU A 17 -12.76 -3.32 4.90
C LEU A 17 -12.00 -4.64 5.11
N ILE A 18 -10.77 -4.70 4.61
CA ILE A 18 -9.84 -5.78 4.94
C ILE A 18 -9.27 -5.52 6.33
N ILE A 19 -9.61 -6.41 7.27
CA ILE A 19 -9.20 -6.31 8.67
C ILE A 19 -8.29 -7.45 9.13
N THR A 20 -8.00 -8.43 8.28
CA THR A 20 -7.09 -9.54 8.61
C THR A 20 -5.76 -9.32 7.91
N TRP A 21 -4.65 -9.56 8.61
CA TRP A 21 -3.31 -9.35 8.08
C TRP A 21 -2.38 -10.51 8.45
N PRO A 22 -1.42 -10.87 7.57
CA PRO A 22 -0.49 -11.96 7.86
C PRO A 22 0.31 -11.70 9.14
N GLY A 23 0.49 -12.74 9.97
CA GLY A 23 1.19 -12.65 11.25
C GLY A 23 0.35 -12.14 12.43
N GLY A 24 -0.89 -11.73 12.20
CA GLY A 24 -1.82 -11.30 13.26
C GLY A 24 -2.50 -12.43 14.04
N GLY A 25 -2.37 -13.69 13.59
CA GLY A 25 -3.17 -14.81 14.12
C GLY A 25 -4.67 -14.55 13.96
N ASN A 26 -5.43 -14.70 15.03
CA ASN A 26 -6.88 -14.39 15.06
C ASN A 26 -7.20 -12.91 15.29
N ARG A 27 -6.19 -12.03 15.33
CA ARG A 27 -6.40 -10.60 15.58
C ARG A 27 -6.81 -9.91 14.29
N THR A 28 -7.83 -9.06 14.39
CA THR A 28 -8.25 -8.16 13.31
C THR A 28 -7.79 -6.74 13.59
N SER A 29 -7.45 -6.00 12.55
CA SER A 29 -7.05 -4.59 12.58
C SER A 29 -7.46 -3.91 11.29
N GLN A 30 -8.19 -2.80 11.39
CA GLN A 30 -8.50 -1.92 10.26
C GLN A 30 -7.24 -1.30 9.63
N LYS A 31 -6.16 -1.19 10.41
CA LYS A 31 -4.90 -0.60 9.99
C LYS A 31 -4.03 -1.65 9.33
N VAL A 32 -3.59 -1.36 8.12
CA VAL A 32 -2.53 -2.12 7.43
C VAL A 32 -1.27 -2.07 8.29
N PRO A 33 -0.58 -3.19 8.54
CA PRO A 33 0.70 -3.19 9.23
C PRO A 33 1.70 -2.31 8.46
N SER A 34 1.91 -1.08 8.96
CA SER A 34 2.77 -0.06 8.33
C SER A 34 4.25 -0.28 8.65
N THR A 35 4.59 -1.54 8.89
CA THR A 35 5.85 -1.99 9.43
C THR A 35 6.33 -3.12 8.51
N ILE A 36 7.50 -2.96 7.87
CA ILE A 36 8.18 -4.04 7.13
C ILE A 36 9.62 -4.31 7.67
N SER A 37 10.08 -5.55 7.72
CA SER A 37 11.47 -5.92 8.09
C SER A 37 12.08 -6.81 7.03
N TYR A 38 13.38 -6.66 6.78
CA TYR A 38 14.12 -7.57 5.92
C TYR A 38 14.88 -8.58 6.77
N LYS A 39 14.71 -9.87 6.46
CA LYS A 39 15.49 -10.97 7.03
C LYS A 39 15.91 -11.89 5.89
N ASP A 40 17.21 -12.12 5.73
CA ASP A 40 17.77 -13.00 4.68
C ASP A 40 17.34 -12.61 3.25
N GLY A 41 17.16 -11.30 2.99
CA GLY A 41 16.67 -10.78 1.71
C GLY A 41 15.14 -10.81 1.55
N ASP A 42 14.44 -11.58 2.39
CA ASP A 42 12.99 -11.60 2.42
C ASP A 42 12.43 -10.44 3.23
N MET A 43 11.53 -9.68 2.62
CA MET A 43 10.67 -8.78 3.37
C MET A 43 9.70 -9.60 4.26
N LYS A 44 9.35 -9.08 5.43
CA LYS A 44 8.35 -9.60 6.37
C LYS A 44 7.63 -8.38 6.96
N TRP A 45 6.46 -8.55 7.58
CA TRP A 45 5.84 -7.45 8.33
C TRP A 45 6.67 -7.18 9.61
N GLY A 46 7.19 -5.96 9.82
CA GLY A 46 8.20 -5.66 10.86
C GLY A 46 8.82 -4.25 10.84
N VAL A 47 9.99 -4.00 11.39
CA VAL A 47 10.54 -2.69 11.84
C VAL A 47 10.33 -1.35 11.07
N LEU A 48 10.34 -1.24 9.73
CA LEU A 48 10.35 0.04 8.98
C LEU A 48 9.02 0.80 9.02
N ARG A 49 9.02 2.09 9.37
CA ARG A 49 7.80 2.90 9.55
C ARG A 49 7.76 4.14 8.66
N ALA A 50 6.55 4.67 8.46
CA ALA A 50 6.31 5.94 7.76
C ALA A 50 6.85 5.98 6.32
N LEU A 51 6.74 4.86 5.60
CA LEU A 51 7.22 4.71 4.21
C LEU A 51 6.66 5.78 3.26
N LYS A 52 5.40 6.22 3.44
CA LYS A 52 4.79 7.31 2.66
C LYS A 52 5.60 8.62 2.69
N LEU A 53 6.23 8.95 3.82
CA LEU A 53 7.04 10.18 3.94
C LEU A 53 8.36 10.08 3.16
N LEU A 54 8.83 8.87 2.89
CA LEU A 54 10.04 8.65 2.11
C LEU A 54 9.84 8.96 0.62
N LEU A 55 8.59 8.96 0.13
CA LEU A 55 8.26 9.24 -1.27
C LEU A 55 8.31 10.74 -1.60
N ASP A 56 8.38 11.63 -0.59
CA ASP A 56 8.47 13.08 -0.76
C ASP A 56 9.62 13.68 0.06
N GLU A 57 10.85 13.37 -0.36
CA GLU A 57 12.08 13.76 0.36
C GLU A 57 12.33 15.28 0.43
N GLY A 58 11.58 16.08 -0.34
CA GLY A 58 11.73 17.54 -0.43
C GLY A 58 11.06 18.31 0.70
N GLN A 59 10.11 17.69 1.41
CA GLN A 59 9.55 18.26 2.65
C GLN A 59 10.42 17.83 3.81
N GLY A 60 11.18 18.75 4.40
CA GLY A 60 12.13 18.49 5.47
C GLY A 60 11.67 17.41 6.45
N MET A 61 12.37 16.27 6.44
CA MET A 61 12.01 15.08 7.22
C MET A 61 12.28 15.31 8.71
N SER A 62 11.36 15.98 9.41
CA SER A 62 11.43 16.24 10.86
C SER A 62 10.87 15.08 11.72
N TYR A 63 10.57 13.93 11.12
CA TYR A 63 9.97 12.78 11.80
C TYR A 63 10.97 11.64 12.00
N ASP A 64 11.37 11.40 13.26
CA ASP A 64 12.43 10.45 13.60
C ASP A 64 12.24 9.03 13.06
N PRO A 65 11.03 8.41 13.12
CA PRO A 65 10.84 7.07 12.58
C PRO A 65 11.02 6.96 11.05
N ALA A 66 10.73 8.04 10.31
CA ALA A 66 10.98 8.07 8.86
C ALA A 66 12.49 8.19 8.59
N ARG A 67 13.21 8.98 9.40
CA ARG A 67 14.68 9.09 9.32
C ARG A 67 15.39 7.78 9.63
N GLU A 68 14.96 7.07 10.68
CA GLU A 68 15.46 5.73 11.02
C GLU A 68 15.23 4.75 9.88
N SER A 69 14.03 4.76 9.31
CA SER A 69 13.69 3.89 8.18
C SER A 69 14.54 4.20 6.96
N LYS A 70 14.73 5.50 6.62
CA LYS A 70 15.63 5.92 5.54
C LYS A 70 17.06 5.44 5.74
N ASN A 71 17.58 5.51 6.96
CA ASN A 71 18.92 5.01 7.28
C ASN A 71 19.05 3.49 7.07
N ILE A 72 18.01 2.73 7.44
CA ILE A 72 17.98 1.27 7.22
C ILE A 72 17.93 0.96 5.71
N ILE A 73 17.11 1.69 4.96
CA ILE A 73 16.98 1.56 3.50
C ILE A 73 18.31 1.85 2.79
N ASN A 74 18.96 2.95 3.16
CA ASN A 74 20.27 3.33 2.63
C ASN A 74 21.33 2.25 2.90
N LYS A 75 21.31 1.63 4.09
CA LYS A 75 22.21 0.51 4.42
C LYS A 75 21.95 -0.75 3.59
N MET A 76 20.72 -0.92 3.09
CA MET A 76 20.34 -2.03 2.20
C MET A 76 20.65 -1.73 0.72
N ASN A 77 21.10 -0.52 0.38
CA ASN A 77 21.36 -0.06 -0.98
C ASN A 77 20.16 -0.28 -1.93
N LYS A 78 18.94 -0.05 -1.41
CA LYS A 78 17.67 -0.15 -2.15
C LYS A 78 17.07 1.23 -2.35
N ASP A 79 16.36 1.41 -3.47
CA ASP A 79 15.58 2.62 -3.72
C ASP A 79 14.28 2.63 -2.89
N THR A 80 13.88 3.82 -2.44
CA THR A 80 12.66 4.00 -1.66
C THR A 80 11.41 3.55 -2.42
N VAL A 81 11.31 3.88 -3.72
CA VAL A 81 10.16 3.52 -4.55
C VAL A 81 10.06 2.00 -4.69
N ASP A 82 11.20 1.31 -4.80
CA ASP A 82 11.23 -0.16 -4.84
C ASP A 82 10.72 -0.77 -3.54
N ILE A 83 11.12 -0.23 -2.38
CA ILE A 83 10.65 -0.70 -1.07
C ILE A 83 9.16 -0.45 -0.87
N VAL A 84 8.67 0.72 -1.30
CA VAL A 84 7.23 1.00 -1.30
C VAL A 84 6.50 0.07 -2.26
N GLY A 85 7.09 -0.26 -3.41
CA GLY A 85 6.57 -1.25 -4.35
C GLY A 85 6.46 -2.63 -3.73
N GLU A 86 7.51 -3.12 -3.07
CA GLU A 86 7.49 -4.40 -2.34
C GLU A 86 6.43 -4.41 -1.23
N TYR A 87 6.22 -3.28 -0.55
CA TYR A 87 5.16 -3.11 0.43
C TYR A 87 3.77 -3.19 -0.18
N LEU A 88 3.52 -2.42 -1.24
CA LEU A 88 2.25 -2.45 -1.97
C LEU A 88 2.00 -3.85 -2.56
N GLN A 89 3.02 -4.54 -3.04
CA GLN A 89 2.91 -5.89 -3.58
C GLN A 89 2.34 -6.87 -2.55
N ARG A 90 2.78 -6.78 -1.29
CA ARG A 90 2.25 -7.62 -0.21
C ARG A 90 0.79 -7.32 0.09
N ILE A 91 0.43 -6.05 0.07
CA ILE A 91 -0.95 -5.62 0.29
C ILE A 91 -1.83 -6.16 -0.83
N VAL A 92 -1.42 -5.96 -2.09
CA VAL A 92 -2.14 -6.40 -3.28
C VAL A 92 -2.28 -7.92 -3.29
N SER A 93 -1.19 -8.65 -3.05
CA SER A 93 -1.19 -10.12 -3.02
C SER A 93 -2.10 -10.67 -1.91
N HIS A 94 -2.00 -10.14 -0.69
CA HIS A 94 -2.87 -10.55 0.42
C HIS A 94 -4.35 -10.22 0.15
N SER A 95 -4.63 -9.04 -0.39
CA SER A 95 -6.00 -8.63 -0.74
C SER A 95 -6.57 -9.52 -1.83
N THR A 96 -5.79 -9.82 -2.86
CA THR A 96 -6.18 -10.72 -3.96
C THR A 96 -6.48 -12.12 -3.42
N GLN A 97 -5.64 -12.69 -2.56
CA GLN A 97 -5.90 -13.99 -1.93
C GLN A 97 -7.19 -14.01 -1.09
N LEU A 98 -7.51 -12.90 -0.40
CA LEU A 98 -8.78 -12.79 0.32
C LEU A 98 -9.98 -12.77 -0.63
N LEU A 99 -9.87 -12.02 -1.74
CA LEU A 99 -10.90 -11.98 -2.76
C LEU A 99 -11.05 -13.35 -3.46
N GLU A 100 -9.96 -14.05 -3.74
CA GLU A 100 -9.97 -15.42 -4.31
C GLU A 100 -10.71 -16.39 -3.39
N ARG A 101 -10.49 -16.30 -2.08
CA ARG A 101 -11.23 -17.13 -1.10
C ARG A 101 -12.73 -16.81 -1.08
N ARG A 102 -13.10 -15.56 -1.31
CA ARG A 102 -14.50 -15.11 -1.27
C ARG A 102 -15.26 -15.41 -2.56
N PHE A 103 -14.62 -15.20 -3.70
CA PHE A 103 -15.26 -15.27 -5.02
C PHE A 103 -14.87 -16.52 -5.83
N GLY A 104 -13.84 -17.24 -5.39
CA GLY A 104 -13.31 -18.40 -6.10
C GLY A 104 -12.87 -18.04 -7.52
N ASN A 105 -13.12 -18.96 -8.45
CA ASN A 105 -12.77 -18.80 -9.86
C ASN A 105 -13.46 -17.60 -10.54
N THR A 106 -14.55 -17.08 -9.96
CA THR A 106 -15.26 -15.91 -10.51
C THR A 106 -14.37 -14.66 -10.53
N LEU A 107 -13.41 -14.56 -9.60
CA LEU A 107 -12.48 -13.43 -9.56
C LEU A 107 -11.68 -13.28 -10.86
N ASN A 108 -11.35 -14.39 -11.52
CA ASN A 108 -10.59 -14.38 -12.78
C ASN A 108 -11.37 -13.75 -13.94
N CYS A 109 -12.70 -13.67 -13.82
CA CYS A 109 -13.57 -13.02 -14.80
C CYS A 109 -13.89 -11.57 -14.41
N MET A 110 -13.41 -11.08 -13.26
CA MET A 110 -13.62 -9.72 -12.80
C MET A 110 -12.45 -8.83 -13.19
N GLU A 111 -12.75 -7.59 -13.55
CA GLU A 111 -11.73 -6.56 -13.72
C GLU A 111 -11.42 -5.92 -12.35
N LEU A 112 -10.20 -6.13 -11.85
CA LEU A 112 -9.75 -5.46 -10.62
C LEU A 112 -9.22 -4.06 -10.94
N LYS A 113 -9.86 -3.04 -10.37
CA LYS A 113 -9.41 -1.64 -10.40
C LYS A 113 -8.88 -1.23 -9.02
N TYR A 114 -7.76 -0.53 -9.02
CA TYR A 114 -7.03 -0.12 -7.83
C TYR A 114 -7.00 1.41 -7.74
N VAL A 115 -7.34 1.92 -6.57
CA VAL A 115 -7.32 3.35 -6.26
C VAL A 115 -6.38 3.55 -5.08
N LEU A 116 -5.28 4.27 -5.29
CA LEU A 116 -4.32 4.60 -4.24
C LEU A 116 -4.59 6.02 -3.72
N THR A 117 -4.74 6.14 -2.40
CA THR A 117 -4.94 7.44 -1.76
C THR A 117 -3.62 8.12 -1.44
N VAL A 118 -3.52 9.41 -1.80
CA VAL A 118 -2.34 10.24 -1.59
C VAL A 118 -2.68 11.54 -0.84
N PRO A 119 -1.78 12.07 0.01
CA PRO A 119 -1.99 13.38 0.62
C PRO A 119 -2.22 14.48 -0.41
N ALA A 120 -3.14 15.41 -0.14
CA ALA A 120 -3.44 16.51 -1.06
C ALA A 120 -2.23 17.43 -1.34
N VAL A 121 -1.31 17.53 -0.37
CA VAL A 121 -0.10 18.38 -0.44
C VAL A 121 1.08 17.72 -1.15
N TRP A 122 0.93 16.50 -1.66
CA TRP A 122 2.02 15.80 -2.35
C TRP A 122 2.39 16.47 -3.67
N SER A 123 3.70 16.60 -3.88
CA SER A 123 4.28 17.04 -5.13
C SER A 123 3.94 16.08 -6.28
N ASP A 124 3.97 16.56 -7.53
CA ASP A 124 3.75 15.70 -8.70
C ASP A 124 4.78 14.57 -8.80
N ARG A 125 5.99 14.82 -8.26
CA ARG A 125 7.02 13.79 -8.11
C ARG A 125 6.58 12.68 -7.15
N ALA A 126 6.06 13.03 -5.98
CA ALA A 126 5.58 12.05 -4.99
C ALA A 126 4.39 11.22 -5.52
N LYS A 127 3.47 11.86 -6.25
CA LYS A 127 2.37 11.18 -6.97
C LYS A 127 2.93 10.19 -8.01
N THR A 128 3.85 10.64 -8.85
CA THR A 128 4.49 9.80 -9.88
C THR A 128 5.23 8.62 -9.25
N SER A 129 5.98 8.84 -8.17
CA SER A 129 6.67 7.78 -7.43
C SER A 129 5.70 6.75 -6.86
N THR A 130 4.55 7.19 -6.36
CA THR A 130 3.53 6.29 -5.82
C THR A 130 2.86 5.47 -6.90
N LEU A 131 2.56 6.08 -8.05
CA LEU A 131 2.06 5.36 -9.21
C LEU A 131 3.06 4.30 -9.69
N ARG A 132 4.35 4.65 -9.76
CA ARG A 132 5.43 3.73 -10.12
C ARG A 132 5.54 2.56 -9.13
N ALA A 133 5.44 2.84 -7.83
CA ALA A 133 5.43 1.81 -6.80
C ALA A 133 4.19 0.89 -6.91
N GLY A 134 3.02 1.43 -7.25
CA GLY A 134 1.83 0.62 -7.51
C GLY A 134 2.00 -0.31 -8.71
N ILE A 135 2.60 0.18 -9.79
CA ILE A 135 2.88 -0.63 -10.99
C ILE A 135 3.93 -1.72 -10.67
N SER A 136 5.01 -1.38 -9.97
CA SER A 136 6.02 -2.38 -9.57
C SER A 136 5.47 -3.43 -8.61
N ALA A 137 4.41 -3.11 -7.87
CA ALA A 137 3.67 -4.05 -7.04
C ALA A 137 2.82 -5.07 -7.83
N GLY A 138 2.81 -4.99 -9.16
CA GLY A 138 2.05 -5.89 -10.03
C GLY A 138 0.64 -5.40 -10.38
N ILE A 139 0.31 -4.14 -10.04
CA ILE A 139 -0.96 -3.54 -10.46
C ILE A 139 -0.84 -3.13 -11.93
N PRO A 140 -1.77 -3.55 -12.82
CA PRO A 140 -1.76 -3.12 -14.21
C PRO A 140 -1.86 -1.60 -14.33
N ALA A 141 -1.02 -0.98 -15.17
CA ALA A 141 -1.00 0.48 -15.35
C ALA A 141 -2.35 1.07 -15.80
N SER A 142 -3.14 0.30 -16.57
CA SER A 142 -4.50 0.68 -16.98
C SER A 142 -5.52 0.66 -15.85
N ASN A 143 -5.21 -0.03 -14.74
CA ASN A 143 -6.14 -0.34 -13.67
C ASN A 143 -5.74 0.32 -12.34
N VAL A 144 -4.76 1.23 -12.35
CA VAL A 144 -4.35 2.00 -11.18
C VAL A 144 -4.68 3.48 -11.37
N SER A 145 -5.23 4.10 -10.33
CA SER A 145 -5.48 5.55 -10.28
C SER A 145 -5.09 6.11 -8.92
N LEU A 146 -4.85 7.42 -8.88
CA LEU A 146 -4.59 8.15 -7.64
C LEU A 146 -5.78 9.03 -7.32
N VAL A 147 -6.16 9.07 -6.04
CA VAL A 147 -7.16 9.99 -5.51
C VAL A 147 -6.58 10.69 -4.29
N SER A 148 -6.98 11.94 -4.03
CA SER A 148 -6.53 12.61 -2.81
C SER A 148 -7.25 12.05 -1.57
N GLU A 149 -6.58 11.98 -0.42
CA GLU A 149 -7.23 11.58 0.85
C GLU A 149 -8.49 12.39 1.21
N PRO A 150 -8.54 13.73 1.08
CA PRO A 150 -9.78 14.47 1.36
C PRO A 150 -10.89 14.17 0.36
N GLU A 151 -10.58 13.93 -0.91
CA GLU A 151 -11.55 13.54 -1.93
C GLU A 151 -12.10 12.13 -1.66
N ALA A 152 -11.23 11.18 -1.30
CA ALA A 152 -11.65 9.83 -0.92
C ALA A 152 -12.50 9.80 0.35
N ALA A 153 -12.31 10.75 1.27
CA ALA A 153 -13.13 10.88 2.48
C ALA A 153 -14.50 11.52 2.24
N ALA A 154 -14.70 12.15 1.06
CA ALA A 154 -15.95 12.77 0.66
C ALA A 154 -16.82 11.86 -0.22
N LEU A 155 -16.30 10.70 -0.63
CA LEU A 155 -17.01 9.62 -1.33
C LEU A 155 -17.67 8.68 -0.32
#